data_AF-A0A936W5T2-F1
#
_entry.id   AF-A0A936W5T2-F1
#
_cell.length_a   1.000
_cell.length_b   1.000
_cell.length_c   1.000
_cell.angle_alpha   90.00
_cell.angle_beta   90.00
_cell.angle_gamma   90.00
#
_symmetry.space_group_name_H-M   'P 1'
#
loop_
_entity.id
_entity.type
_entity.pdbx_description
1 polymer ?
#
loop_
_entity_poly.entity_id
_entity_poly.type
_entity_poly.pdbx_seq_one_letter_code
_entity_poly.pdbx_strand_id
1 'polypeptide(L)'
;MQSILIHNGFNLAWPDEVLEECLKLPDEITAEEIANRRDFRGITTFTIDPVTAKDFDDALSIRTLENGHTEVGVHIADVSHYVKPGTAIDKEALFRSTSVYLVDRVCPMLPEKLSNELCSLRPHEESLCYSAVFEIDETTK
;
A
#
# COMPACT_ATOMS: atom_id res chain seq x y z
N MET A 1 0.82 -26.35 -12.90
CA MET A 1 0.95 -24.91 -12.60
C MET A 1 1.74 -24.65 -11.34
N GLN A 2 1.39 -25.26 -10.19
CA GLN A 2 2.26 -25.23 -8.99
C GLN A 2 3.69 -25.72 -9.30
N SER A 3 3.85 -26.76 -10.13
CA SER A 3 5.18 -27.22 -10.55
C SER A 3 5.98 -26.18 -11.36
N ILE A 4 5.31 -25.31 -12.13
CA ILE A 4 5.96 -24.24 -12.90
C ILE A 4 6.47 -23.18 -11.93
N LEU A 5 5.67 -22.78 -10.94
CA LEU A 5 6.05 -21.82 -9.91
C LEU A 5 7.26 -22.34 -9.11
N ILE A 6 7.17 -23.56 -8.58
CA ILE A 6 8.23 -24.17 -7.78
C ILE A 6 9.52 -24.33 -8.62
N HIS A 7 9.42 -24.78 -9.87
CA HIS A 7 10.58 -24.92 -10.76
C HIS A 7 11.26 -23.58 -11.08
N ASN A 8 10.50 -22.47 -11.06
CA ASN A 8 11.04 -21.13 -11.26
C ASN A 8 11.38 -20.41 -9.94
N GLY A 9 11.45 -21.14 -8.82
CA GLY A 9 11.93 -20.60 -7.54
C GLY A 9 10.88 -19.91 -6.67
N PHE A 10 9.60 -19.98 -7.03
CA PHE A 10 8.52 -19.41 -6.21
C PHE A 10 8.13 -20.36 -5.08
N ASN A 11 8.36 -19.91 -3.85
CA ASN A 11 7.86 -20.60 -2.67
C ASN A 11 6.38 -20.29 -2.46
N LEU A 12 5.55 -21.33 -2.45
CA LEU A 12 4.11 -21.21 -2.27
C LEU A 12 3.72 -21.06 -0.79
N ALA A 13 4.62 -21.42 0.13
CA ALA A 13 4.41 -21.27 1.56
C ALA A 13 5.14 -20.01 2.06
N TRP A 14 4.58 -19.42 3.11
CA TRP A 14 5.26 -18.38 3.88
C TRP A 14 6.13 -19.01 4.97
N PRO A 15 7.35 -18.51 5.20
CA PRO A 15 8.13 -18.89 6.38
C PRO A 15 7.37 -18.56 7.68
N ASP A 16 7.50 -19.41 8.69
CA ASP A 16 6.79 -19.22 9.98
C ASP A 16 7.15 -17.88 10.64
N GLU A 17 8.41 -17.48 10.57
CA GLU A 17 8.90 -16.20 11.10
C GLU A 17 8.20 -14.97 10.46
N VAL A 18 7.85 -15.06 9.18
CA VAL A 18 7.13 -14.00 8.45
C VAL A 18 5.68 -13.91 8.95
N LEU A 19 5.03 -15.06 9.15
CA LEU A 19 3.65 -15.12 9.64
C LEU A 19 3.57 -14.64 11.10
N GLU A 20 4.50 -15.06 11.95
CA GLU A 20 4.58 -14.62 13.34
C GLU A 20 4.82 -13.12 13.47
N GLU A 21 5.65 -12.54 12.60
CA GLU A 21 5.88 -11.09 12.55
C GLU A 21 4.60 -10.36 12.10
N CYS A 22 3.96 -10.85 11.04
CA CYS A 22 2.74 -10.24 10.50
C CYS A 22 1.59 -10.22 11.52
N LEU A 23 1.46 -11.28 12.33
CA LEU A 23 0.47 -11.35 13.42
C LEU A 23 0.69 -10.30 14.52
N LYS A 24 1.92 -9.80 14.70
CA LYS A 24 2.26 -8.79 15.72
C LYS A 24 2.03 -7.36 15.24
N LEU A 25 1.80 -7.16 13.95
CA LEU A 25 1.52 -5.84 13.41
C LEU A 25 0.18 -5.33 13.94
N PRO A 26 0.12 -4.07 14.44
CA PRO A 26 -1.11 -3.49 14.94
C PRO A 26 -2.10 -3.25 13.80
N ASP A 27 -3.38 -3.50 14.08
CA ASP A 27 -4.46 -3.28 13.11
C ASP A 27 -4.97 -1.82 13.13
N GLU A 28 -4.73 -1.10 14.22
CA GLU A 28 -5.16 0.28 14.42
C GLU A 28 -3.99 1.26 14.35
N ILE A 29 -4.24 2.43 13.75
CA ILE A 29 -3.28 3.53 13.69
C ILE A 29 -3.37 4.33 15.00
N THR A 30 -2.25 4.55 15.66
CA THR A 30 -2.23 5.28 16.93
C THR A 30 -2.49 6.78 16.72
N ALA A 31 -3.09 7.43 17.71
CA ALA A 31 -3.29 8.89 17.68
C ALA A 31 -1.95 9.66 17.61
N GLU A 32 -0.88 9.10 18.18
CA GLU A 32 0.48 9.66 18.09
C GLU A 32 0.99 9.63 16.65
N GLU A 33 0.80 8.52 15.94
CA GLU A 33 1.20 8.40 14.53
C GLU A 33 0.40 9.34 13.63
N ILE A 34 -0.91 9.47 13.87
CA ILE A 34 -1.77 10.43 13.16
C ILE A 34 -1.28 11.86 13.36
N ALA A 35 -0.91 12.22 14.60
CA ALA A 35 -0.45 13.58 14.92
C ALA A 35 0.86 13.97 14.22
N ASN A 36 1.67 13.00 13.80
CA ASN A 36 2.92 13.22 13.09
C ASN A 36 2.72 13.44 11.57
N ARG A 37 1.49 13.34 11.06
CA ARG A 37 1.18 13.33 9.62
C ARG A 37 0.21 14.44 9.22
N ARG A 38 0.25 14.81 7.94
CA ARG A 38 -0.73 15.72 7.34
C ARG A 38 -2.04 14.96 7.10
N ASP A 39 -3.14 15.51 7.57
CA ASP A 39 -4.47 14.88 7.46
C ASP A 39 -5.16 15.21 6.13
N PHE A 40 -5.52 14.16 5.38
CA PHE A 40 -6.26 14.24 4.11
C PHE A 40 -7.70 13.72 4.22
N ARG A 41 -8.16 13.26 5.39
CA ARG A 41 -9.50 12.64 5.57
C ARG A 41 -10.66 13.59 5.19
N GLY A 42 -10.44 14.90 5.27
CA GLY A 42 -11.42 15.92 4.86
C GLY A 42 -11.35 16.33 3.38
N ILE A 43 -10.45 15.74 2.59
CA ILE A 43 -10.22 16.07 1.18
C ILE A 43 -10.76 14.93 0.32
N THR A 44 -11.46 15.27 -0.76
CA THR A 44 -11.94 14.27 -1.74
C THR A 44 -10.77 13.45 -2.27
N THR A 45 -10.76 12.16 -1.92
CA THR A 45 -9.69 11.21 -2.21
C THR A 45 -10.30 9.90 -2.70
N PHE A 46 -9.72 9.29 -3.74
CA PHE A 46 -10.24 8.06 -4.35
C PHE A 46 -9.13 7.25 -5.02
N THR A 47 -9.33 5.94 -5.12
CA THR A 47 -8.49 5.01 -5.88
C THR A 47 -9.18 4.68 -7.22
N ILE A 48 -8.42 4.21 -8.21
CA ILE A 48 -8.97 3.82 -9.52
C ILE A 48 -8.37 2.48 -9.93
N ASP A 49 -9.10 1.41 -9.68
CA ASP A 49 -8.58 0.05 -9.81
C ASP A 49 -9.53 -0.88 -10.58
N PRO A 50 -9.02 -2.00 -11.15
CA PRO A 50 -9.86 -3.06 -11.66
C PRO A 50 -10.81 -3.62 -10.58
N VAL A 51 -12.00 -4.06 -10.99
CA VAL A 51 -13.05 -4.60 -10.08
C VAL A 51 -12.55 -5.76 -9.20
N THR A 52 -11.53 -6.49 -9.63
CA THR A 52 -10.97 -7.64 -8.91
C THR A 52 -9.78 -7.32 -8.01
N ALA A 53 -9.29 -6.06 -8.00
CA ALA A 53 -8.17 -5.64 -7.17
C ALA A 53 -8.55 -5.64 -5.68
N LYS A 54 -7.58 -5.92 -4.81
CA LYS A 54 -7.74 -5.90 -3.34
C LYS A 54 -6.66 -5.10 -2.63
N ASP A 55 -5.61 -4.77 -3.36
CA ASP A 55 -4.37 -4.12 -2.96
C ASP A 55 -4.31 -2.74 -3.63
N PHE A 56 -5.08 -1.81 -3.06
CA PHE A 56 -5.09 -0.42 -3.53
C PHE A 56 -3.83 0.31 -3.04
N ASP A 57 -2.80 0.34 -3.89
CA ASP A 57 -1.48 0.90 -3.57
C ASP A 57 -1.43 2.43 -3.68
N ASP A 58 -2.28 3.03 -4.51
CA ASP A 58 -2.30 4.47 -4.77
C ASP A 58 -3.70 5.08 -4.74
N ALA A 59 -3.75 6.35 -4.30
CA ALA A 59 -4.94 7.17 -4.30
C ALA A 59 -4.63 8.58 -4.82
N LEU A 60 -5.64 9.22 -5.39
CA LEU A 60 -5.58 10.59 -5.87
C LEU A 60 -6.49 11.48 -5.03
N SER A 61 -6.02 12.67 -4.68
CA SER A 61 -6.86 13.72 -4.12
C SER A 61 -6.84 14.98 -4.99
N ILE A 62 -7.95 15.71 -4.95
CA ILE A 62 -8.09 16.96 -5.70
C ILE A 62 -8.91 17.98 -4.91
N ARG A 63 -8.44 19.22 -4.87
CA ARG A 63 -9.22 20.36 -4.37
C ARG A 63 -8.82 21.68 -5.02
N THR A 64 -9.77 22.59 -5.14
CA THR A 64 -9.50 23.98 -5.54
C THR A 64 -9.05 24.79 -4.32
N LEU A 65 -7.98 25.56 -4.48
CA LEU A 65 -7.43 26.44 -3.46
C LEU A 65 -8.05 27.85 -3.54
N GLU A 66 -7.89 28.65 -2.49
CA GLU A 66 -8.45 30.01 -2.41
C GLU A 66 -7.91 30.96 -3.49
N ASN A 67 -6.69 30.71 -3.97
CA ASN A 67 -6.07 31.47 -5.06
C ASN A 67 -6.56 31.05 -6.46
N GLY A 68 -7.48 30.08 -6.54
CA GLY A 68 -8.02 29.54 -7.79
C GLY A 68 -7.18 28.41 -8.41
N HIS A 69 -6.02 28.09 -7.86
CA HIS A 69 -5.21 26.96 -8.31
C HIS A 69 -5.82 25.62 -7.86
N THR A 70 -5.34 24.52 -8.44
CA THR A 70 -5.76 23.17 -8.07
C THR A 70 -4.64 22.48 -7.30
N GLU A 71 -4.93 21.98 -6.10
CA GLU A 71 -4.03 21.06 -5.40
C GLU A 71 -4.37 19.62 -5.82
N VAL A 72 -3.36 18.90 -6.29
CA VAL A 72 -3.44 17.47 -6.64
C VAL A 72 -2.50 16.69 -5.73
N GLY A 73 -3.04 15.69 -5.04
CA GLY A 73 -2.27 14.76 -4.23
C GLY A 73 -2.16 13.39 -4.90
N VAL A 74 -0.96 12.83 -4.93
CA VAL A 74 -0.69 11.42 -5.23
C VAL A 74 -0.25 10.76 -3.94
N HIS A 75 -1.02 9.78 -3.47
CA HIS A 75 -0.85 9.13 -2.18
C HIS A 75 -0.51 7.66 -2.42
N ILE A 76 0.67 7.24 -1.96
CA ILE A 76 1.13 5.85 -2.07
C ILE A 76 1.06 5.20 -0.68
N ALA A 77 0.55 3.97 -0.61
CA ALA A 77 0.53 3.16 0.60
C ALA A 77 1.88 3.19 1.34
N ASP A 78 1.88 3.50 2.63
CA ASP A 78 3.11 3.57 3.42
C ASP A 78 3.55 2.18 3.92
N VAL A 79 3.94 1.31 2.97
CA VAL A 79 4.46 -0.03 3.27
C VAL A 79 5.67 0.04 4.21
N SER A 80 6.48 1.09 4.09
CA SER A 80 7.67 1.31 4.92
C SER A 80 7.36 1.55 6.40
N HIS A 81 6.12 1.96 6.72
CA HIS A 81 5.66 2.04 8.10
C HIS A 81 5.63 0.65 8.75
N TYR A 82 5.18 -0.38 8.02
CA TYR A 82 5.00 -1.73 8.54
C TYR A 82 6.19 -2.66 8.29
N VAL A 83 6.87 -2.52 7.15
CA VAL A 83 8.00 -3.36 6.77
C VAL A 83 9.31 -2.64 7.08
N LYS A 84 10.02 -3.08 8.12
CA LYS A 84 11.28 -2.44 8.56
C LYS A 84 12.51 -3.20 8.04
N PRO A 85 13.60 -2.50 7.67
CA PRO A 85 14.82 -3.15 7.20
C PRO A 85 15.35 -4.22 8.16
N GLY A 86 15.73 -5.38 7.62
CA GLY A 86 16.32 -6.50 8.35
C GLY A 86 15.33 -7.44 9.06
N THR A 87 14.03 -7.13 9.01
CA THR A 87 12.95 -7.99 9.54
C THR A 87 12.75 -9.25 8.70
N ALA A 88 11.94 -10.21 9.18
CA ALA A 88 11.63 -11.42 8.40
C ALA A 88 10.77 -11.06 7.18
N ILE A 89 9.79 -10.16 7.37
CA ILE A 89 8.96 -9.67 6.26
C ILE A 89 9.82 -8.95 5.21
N ASP A 90 10.76 -8.09 5.60
CA ASP A 90 11.68 -7.39 4.68
C ASP A 90 12.54 -8.38 3.86
N LYS A 91 13.15 -9.37 4.52
CA LYS A 91 13.97 -10.38 3.85
C LYS A 91 13.16 -11.21 2.85
N GLU A 92 11.95 -11.60 3.21
CA GLU A 92 11.07 -12.37 2.33
C GLU A 92 10.53 -11.49 1.18
N ALA A 93 10.19 -10.22 1.45
CA ALA A 93 9.80 -9.27 0.42
C ALA A 93 10.94 -9.04 -0.59
N LEU A 94 12.19 -8.92 -0.10
CA LEU A 94 13.37 -8.84 -0.94
C LEU A 94 13.59 -10.11 -1.77
N PHE A 95 13.44 -11.29 -1.15
CA PHE A 95 13.57 -12.57 -1.84
C PHE A 95 12.51 -12.75 -2.94
N ARG A 96 11.26 -12.38 -2.67
CA ARG A 96 10.17 -12.43 -3.66
C ARG A 96 10.30 -11.34 -4.72
N SER A 97 10.81 -10.17 -4.34
CA SER A 97 11.05 -8.95 -5.12
C SER A 97 9.84 -8.30 -5.79
N THR A 98 8.86 -9.07 -6.25
CA THR A 98 7.66 -8.58 -6.94
C THR A 98 6.51 -9.56 -6.80
N SER A 99 5.28 -9.04 -6.84
CA SER A 99 4.07 -9.87 -6.92
C SER A 99 3.94 -10.46 -8.33
N VAL A 100 3.68 -11.77 -8.42
CA VAL A 100 3.49 -12.46 -9.70
C VAL A 100 2.02 -12.79 -9.93
N TYR A 101 1.46 -12.18 -10.97
CA TYR A 101 0.06 -12.36 -11.36
C TYR A 101 -0.05 -13.45 -12.42
N LEU A 102 -0.78 -14.53 -12.09
CA LEU A 102 -1.13 -15.61 -12.99
C LEU A 102 -2.62 -15.54 -13.35
N VAL A 103 -3.02 -16.33 -14.34
CA VAL A 103 -4.41 -16.38 -14.82
C VAL A 103 -5.40 -16.73 -13.71
N ASP A 104 -5.03 -17.56 -12.74
CA ASP A 104 -5.93 -18.06 -11.68
C ASP A 104 -5.56 -17.63 -10.26
N ARG A 105 -4.42 -16.96 -10.04
CA ARG A 105 -3.91 -16.63 -8.70
C ARG A 105 -2.87 -15.52 -8.74
N VAL A 106 -2.57 -14.99 -7.56
CA VAL A 106 -1.45 -14.09 -7.32
C VAL A 106 -0.45 -14.77 -6.38
N CYS A 107 0.84 -14.65 -6.66
CA CYS A 107 1.90 -14.94 -5.70
C CYS A 107 2.40 -13.59 -5.16
N PRO A 108 1.85 -13.09 -4.04
CA PRO A 108 2.12 -11.74 -3.61
C PRO A 108 3.51 -11.62 -2.98
N MET A 109 4.11 -10.43 -3.15
CA MET A 109 5.38 -10.05 -2.52
C MET A 109 5.27 -9.95 -1.00
N LEU A 110 4.13 -9.46 -0.51
CA LEU A 110 3.85 -9.31 0.92
C LEU A 110 2.71 -10.24 1.36
N PRO A 111 2.63 -10.62 2.64
CA PRO A 111 1.48 -11.35 3.18
C PRO A 111 0.17 -10.58 2.98
N GLU A 112 -0.96 -11.30 2.82
CA GLU A 112 -2.25 -10.68 2.50
C GLU A 112 -2.73 -9.68 3.56
N LYS A 113 -2.44 -9.91 4.85
CA LYS A 113 -2.72 -8.95 5.92
C LYS A 113 -2.04 -7.59 5.67
N LEU A 114 -0.85 -7.59 5.09
CA LEU A 114 -0.17 -6.35 4.71
C LEU A 114 -0.75 -5.77 3.42
N SER A 115 -0.79 -6.55 2.34
CA SER A 115 -1.16 -6.03 1.01
C SER A 115 -2.63 -5.63 0.89
N ASN A 116 -3.54 -6.41 1.45
CA ASN A 116 -5.00 -6.25 1.24
C ASN A 116 -5.68 -5.54 2.42
N GLU A 117 -4.95 -5.36 3.53
CA GLU A 117 -5.49 -4.75 4.74
C GLU A 117 -4.68 -3.54 5.16
N LEU A 118 -3.54 -3.72 5.84
CA LEU A 118 -2.85 -2.60 6.49
C LEU A 118 -2.31 -1.54 5.54
N CYS A 119 -1.87 -1.94 4.34
CA CYS A 119 -1.32 -1.03 3.34
C CYS A 119 -2.35 -0.63 2.27
N SER A 120 -3.45 -1.37 2.12
CA SER A 120 -4.43 -1.05 1.08
C SER A 120 -5.23 0.21 1.49
N LEU A 121 -5.30 1.18 0.57
CA LEU A 121 -6.05 2.43 0.76
C LEU A 121 -7.56 2.21 0.57
N ARG A 122 -8.16 1.42 1.45
CA ARG A 122 -9.57 1.01 1.35
C ARG A 122 -10.53 2.17 1.60
N PRO A 123 -11.69 2.19 0.91
CA PRO A 123 -12.65 3.28 1.06
C PRO A 123 -13.23 3.30 2.48
N HIS A 124 -13.38 4.51 3.03
CA HIS A 124 -13.99 4.77 4.34
C HIS A 124 -13.21 4.21 5.55
N GLU A 125 -11.93 3.91 5.36
CA GLU A 125 -11.00 3.51 6.42
C GLU A 125 -9.84 4.49 6.52
N GLU A 126 -9.15 4.49 7.67
CA GLU A 126 -7.94 5.27 7.86
C GLU A 126 -6.74 4.46 7.39
N SER A 127 -5.88 5.06 6.57
CA SER A 127 -4.69 4.41 6.04
C SER A 127 -3.50 5.35 6.05
N LEU A 128 -2.31 4.80 6.27
CA LEU A 128 -1.06 5.55 6.22
C LEU A 128 -0.54 5.60 4.79
N CYS A 129 -0.17 6.80 4.34
CA CYS A 129 0.38 7.01 3.01
C CYS A 129 1.59 7.94 3.03
N TYR A 130 2.43 7.79 2.01
CA TYR A 130 3.41 8.78 1.60
C TYR A 130 2.82 9.59 0.45
N SER A 131 2.86 10.92 0.54
CA SER A 131 2.13 11.79 -0.39
C SER A 131 3.06 12.73 -1.13
N ALA A 132 2.88 12.85 -2.45
CA ALA A 132 3.39 13.95 -3.26
C ALA A 132 2.23 14.90 -3.55
N VAL A 133 2.39 16.18 -3.19
CA VAL A 133 1.34 17.19 -3.32
C VAL A 133 1.83 18.29 -4.24
N PHE A 134 1.04 18.57 -5.27
CA PHE A 134 1.34 19.55 -6.30
C PHE A 134 0.26 20.63 -6.27
N GLU A 135 0.68 21.89 -6.42
CA GLU A 135 -0.21 22.99 -6.75
C GLU A 135 -0.03 23.28 -8.24
N ILE A 136 -1.14 23.27 -8.98
CA ILE A 136 -1.16 23.36 -10.44
C ILE A 136 -2.00 24.58 -10.82
N ASP A 137 -1.43 25.44 -11.66
CA ASP A 137 -2.15 26.58 -12.25
C ASP A 137 -2.96 26.19 -13.50
N GLU A 138 -3.75 27.13 -14.05
CA GLU A 138 -4.53 26.89 -15.27
C GLU A 138 -3.68 26.54 -16.50
N THR A 139 -2.37 26.82 -16.46
CA THR A 139 -1.42 26.51 -17.53
C THR A 139 -0.77 25.14 -17.36
N THR A 140 -1.20 24.35 -16.39
CA THR A 140 -0.66 23.02 -16.03
C THR A 140 0.82 23.05 -15.64
N LYS A 141 1.27 24.19 -15.09
CA LYS A 141 2.64 24.37 -14.59
C LYS A 141 2.71 24.30 -13.07
#